data_AF-A0A833HNV9-F1
#
_entry.id   AF-A0A833HNV9-F1
#
_cell.length_a   1.000
_cell.length_b   1.000
_cell.length_c   1.000
_cell.angle_alpha   90.00
_cell.angle_beta   90.00
_cell.angle_gamma   90.00
#
_symmetry.space_group_name_H-M   'P 1'
#
loop_
_entity.id
_entity.type
_entity.pdbx_description
1 polymer ?
#
loop_
_entity_poly.entity_id
_entity_poly.type
_entity_poly.pdbx_seq_one_letter_code
_entity_poly.pdbx_strand_id
1 'polypeptide(L)'
;MNIKGTRTEQNLWNAFAGESQARNKYIFYGQKAEADGEVEIAKLFNDTALQEETHAKLIFNYLTGVKDSISNLRDASQGEFYEATTLYQEYDRVAREEGFEEIADFFKELQTIEADHERRYKEMIRKLVAKKS
;
A
#
# COMPACT_ATOMS: atom_id res chain seq x y z
N MET A 1 12.37 -3.98 -21.64
CA MET A 1 13.48 -4.43 -20.78
C MET A 1 12.95 -5.54 -19.90
N ASN A 2 13.64 -6.67 -19.75
CA ASN A 2 13.21 -7.73 -18.83
C ASN A 2 14.12 -7.69 -17.60
N ILE A 3 13.57 -7.27 -16.46
CA ILE A 3 14.29 -7.17 -15.18
C ILE A 3 13.92 -8.30 -14.22
N LYS A 4 13.01 -9.19 -14.61
CA LYS A 4 12.43 -10.20 -13.71
C LYS A 4 13.50 -11.16 -13.19
N GLY A 5 13.52 -11.37 -11.87
CA GLY A 5 14.47 -12.21 -11.15
C GLY A 5 15.86 -11.59 -10.94
N THR A 6 16.08 -10.35 -11.39
CA THR A 6 17.38 -9.67 -11.23
C THR A 6 17.46 -8.97 -9.87
N ARG A 7 18.70 -8.70 -9.42
CA ARG A 7 18.93 -7.82 -8.26
C ARG A 7 18.40 -6.40 -8.50
N THR A 8 18.35 -5.95 -9.75
CA THR A 8 17.78 -4.64 -10.11
C THR A 8 16.28 -4.58 -9.83
N GLU A 9 15.52 -5.64 -10.14
CA GLU A 9 14.10 -5.71 -9.79
C GLU A 9 13.89 -5.69 -8.27
N GLN A 10 14.69 -6.45 -7.51
CA GLN A 10 14.64 -6.39 -6.05
C GLN A 10 14.94 -5.00 -5.51
N ASN A 11 15.96 -4.33 -6.06
CA ASN A 11 16.30 -2.97 -5.66
C ASN A 11 15.17 -1.98 -5.97
N LEU A 12 14.47 -2.15 -7.10
CA LEU A 12 13.31 -1.33 -7.45
C LEU A 12 12.13 -1.57 -6.49
N TRP A 13 11.84 -2.82 -6.11
CA TRP A 13 10.80 -3.10 -5.09
C TRP A 13 11.17 -2.52 -3.73
N ASN A 14 12.43 -2.62 -3.31
CA ASN A 14 12.91 -2.02 -2.08
C ASN A 14 12.81 -0.48 -2.11
N ALA A 15 13.18 0.14 -3.24
CA ALA A 15 13.05 1.58 -3.42
C ALA A 15 11.58 2.00 -3.39
N PHE A 16 10.68 1.28 -4.09
CA PHE A 16 9.24 1.56 -4.06
C PHE A 16 8.67 1.48 -2.64
N ALA A 17 9.05 0.46 -1.86
CA ALA A 17 8.68 0.35 -0.46
C ALA A 17 9.23 1.51 0.39
N GLY A 18 10.47 1.93 0.15
CA GLY A 18 11.09 3.06 0.84
C GLY A 18 10.36 4.38 0.57
N GLU A 19 10.10 4.70 -0.70
CA GLU A 19 9.37 5.93 -1.09
C GLU A 19 7.93 5.95 -0.56
N SER A 20 7.26 4.79 -0.57
CA SER A 20 5.90 4.65 -0.03
C SER A 20 5.84 4.90 1.48
N GLN A 21 6.83 4.39 2.22
CA GLN A 21 6.97 4.66 3.66
C GLN A 21 7.34 6.13 3.94
N ALA A 22 8.24 6.72 3.14
CA ALA A 22 8.65 8.11 3.26
C ALA A 22 7.45 9.05 3.08
N ARG A 23 6.69 8.88 2.00
CA ARG A 23 5.46 9.64 1.73
C ARG A 23 4.50 9.64 2.93
N ASN A 24 4.14 8.45 3.44
CA ASN A 24 3.19 8.35 4.56
C ASN A 24 3.72 9.02 5.83
N LYS A 25 4.99 8.79 6.18
CA LYS A 25 5.61 9.46 7.34
C LYS A 25 5.58 10.98 7.21
N TYR A 26 5.93 11.51 6.04
CA TYR A 26 5.96 12.96 5.83
C TYR A 26 4.56 13.58 5.88
N ILE A 27 3.53 12.90 5.39
CA ILE A 27 2.13 13.33 5.61
C ILE A 27 1.83 13.42 7.11
N PHE A 28 2.17 12.40 7.89
CA PHE A 28 1.91 12.40 9.34
C PHE A 28 2.70 13.50 10.07
N TYR A 29 3.95 13.76 9.65
CA TYR A 29 4.77 14.83 10.21
C TYR A 29 4.22 16.21 9.84
N GLY A 30 3.73 16.38 8.60
CA GLY A 30 3.06 17.59 8.16
C GLY A 30 1.81 17.89 9.00
N GLN A 31 0.96 16.88 9.23
CA GLN A 31 -0.22 16.99 10.10
C GLN A 31 0.15 17.40 11.53
N LYS A 32 1.24 16.83 12.07
CA LYS A 32 1.73 17.20 13.40
C LYS A 32 2.24 18.65 13.42
N ALA A 33 3.00 19.07 12.42
CA ALA A 33 3.49 20.45 12.31
C ALA A 33 2.33 21.46 12.18
N GLU A 34 1.26 21.13 11.45
CA GLU A 34 0.04 21.95 11.40
C GLU A 34 -0.59 22.10 12.79
N ALA A 35 -0.73 21.00 13.53
CA ALA A 35 -1.28 21.00 14.88
C ALA A 35 -0.42 21.81 15.87
N ASP A 36 0.90 21.89 15.62
CA ASP A 36 1.85 22.67 16.42
C ASP A 36 1.92 24.16 16.00
N GLY A 37 1.23 24.56 14.92
CA GLY A 37 1.25 25.93 14.39
C GLY A 37 2.45 26.24 13.49
N GLU A 38 3.26 25.24 13.14
CA GLU A 38 4.49 25.35 12.34
C GLU A 38 4.18 25.25 10.84
N VAL A 39 3.50 26.26 10.30
CA VAL A 39 2.94 26.25 8.93
C VAL A 39 4.00 26.01 7.85
N GLU A 40 5.19 26.61 7.99
CA GLU A 40 6.26 26.43 6.99
C GLU A 40 6.83 25.00 6.99
N ILE A 41 6.96 24.39 8.18
CA ILE A 41 7.43 23.00 8.33
C ILE A 41 6.38 22.03 7.79
N ALA A 42 5.10 22.27 8.10
CA ALA A 42 4.01 21.48 7.54
C ALA A 42 4.01 21.51 6.00
N LYS A 43 4.15 22.70 5.42
CA LYS A 43 4.24 22.86 3.97
C LYS A 43 5.43 22.10 3.39
N LEU A 44 6.60 22.20 4.02
CA LEU A 44 7.80 21.46 3.59
C LEU A 44 7.52 19.96 3.56
N PHE A 45 6.99 19.38 4.63
CA PHE A 45 6.70 17.94 4.68
C PHE A 45 5.68 17.51 3.63
N ASN A 46 4.61 18.28 3.45
CA ASN A 46 3.57 17.98 2.46
C ASN A 46 4.11 18.06 1.03
N ASP A 47 4.95 19.06 0.72
CA ASP A 47 5.62 19.19 -0.59
C ASP A 47 6.57 18.02 -0.84
N THR A 48 7.36 17.61 0.18
CA THR A 48 8.25 16.45 0.06
C THR A 48 7.46 15.16 -0.12
N ALA A 49 6.35 14.95 0.59
CA ALA A 49 5.51 13.76 0.41
C ALA A 49 4.99 13.61 -1.03
N LEU A 50 4.66 14.73 -1.69
CA LEU A 50 4.24 14.73 -3.10
C LEU A 50 5.40 14.40 -4.06
N GLN A 51 6.63 14.78 -3.70
CA GLN A 51 7.83 14.39 -4.45
C GLN A 51 8.10 12.89 -4.31
N GLU A 52 7.99 12.31 -3.10
CA GLU A 52 8.17 10.85 -2.91
C GLU A 52 7.08 10.04 -3.62
N GLU A 53 5.85 10.55 -3.72
CA GLU A 53 4.82 9.96 -4.57
C GLU A 53 5.27 9.90 -6.05
N THR A 54 5.92 10.97 -6.53
CA THR A 54 6.44 11.04 -7.90
C THR A 54 7.58 10.04 -8.09
N HIS A 55 8.50 9.93 -7.13
CA HIS A 55 9.57 8.92 -7.15
C HIS A 55 8.99 7.50 -7.18
N ALA A 56 8.07 7.18 -6.27
CA ALA A 56 7.41 5.88 -6.20
C ALA A 56 6.72 5.53 -7.53
N LYS A 57 6.04 6.49 -8.16
CA LYS A 57 5.39 6.30 -9.46
C LYS A 57 6.38 6.00 -10.58
N LEU A 58 7.51 6.70 -10.64
CA LEU A 58 8.55 6.43 -11.63
C LEU A 58 9.17 5.04 -11.44
N ILE A 59 9.45 4.67 -10.19
CA ILE A 59 9.97 3.33 -9.84
C ILE A 59 8.96 2.25 -10.25
N PHE A 60 7.68 2.44 -9.91
CA PHE A 60 6.62 1.47 -10.22
C PHE A 60 6.46 1.23 -11.73
N ASN A 61 6.71 2.25 -12.57
CA ASN A 61 6.71 2.10 -14.03
C ASN A 61 7.83 1.20 -14.57
N TYR A 62 8.98 1.10 -13.88
CA TYR A 62 10.03 0.15 -14.25
C TYR A 62 9.69 -1.29 -13.86
N LEU A 63 8.82 -1.46 -12.86
CA LEU A 63 8.37 -2.75 -12.35
C LEU A 63 7.19 -3.29 -13.18
N THR A 64 5.97 -3.06 -12.72
CA THR A 64 4.73 -3.54 -13.34
C THR A 64 3.98 -2.44 -14.08
N GLY A 65 4.13 -1.19 -13.62
CA GLY A 65 3.43 -0.02 -14.11
C GLY A 65 1.93 -0.03 -13.82
N VAL A 66 1.31 1.14 -14.02
CA VAL A 66 -0.14 1.28 -13.96
C VAL A 66 -0.77 0.73 -15.25
N LYS A 67 -1.71 -0.21 -15.11
CA LYS A 67 -2.41 -0.85 -16.24
C LYS A 67 -3.81 -0.23 -16.43
N ASP A 68 -4.66 -0.87 -17.22
CA ASP A 68 -6.08 -0.49 -17.30
C ASP A 68 -6.81 -0.76 -15.98
N SER A 69 -7.98 -0.13 -15.80
CA SER A 69 -8.74 -0.23 -14.54
C SER A 69 -9.11 -1.65 -14.15
N ILE A 70 -9.43 -2.54 -15.10
CA ILE A 70 -9.80 -3.93 -14.77
C ILE A 70 -8.56 -4.68 -14.29
N SER A 71 -7.43 -4.51 -14.97
CA SER A 71 -6.16 -5.11 -14.55
C SER A 71 -5.71 -4.63 -13.18
N ASN A 72 -5.78 -3.32 -12.90
CA ASN A 72 -5.41 -2.78 -11.59
C ASN A 72 -6.36 -3.24 -10.48
N LEU A 73 -7.67 -3.33 -10.74
CA LEU A 73 -8.64 -3.85 -9.76
C LEU A 73 -8.39 -5.34 -9.43
N ARG A 74 -7.97 -6.14 -10.40
CA ARG A 74 -7.61 -7.54 -10.18
C ARG A 74 -6.34 -7.68 -9.36
N ASP A 75 -5.34 -6.87 -9.67
CA ASP A 75 -4.08 -6.81 -8.92
C ASP A 75 -4.33 -6.41 -7.46
N ALA A 76 -5.08 -5.32 -7.23
CA ALA A 76 -5.49 -4.89 -5.90
C ALA A 76 -6.28 -5.99 -5.17
N SER A 77 -7.33 -6.54 -5.79
CA SER A 77 -8.11 -7.63 -5.19
C SER A 77 -7.26 -8.85 -4.82
N GLN A 78 -6.21 -9.17 -5.58
CA GLN A 78 -5.33 -10.29 -5.25
C GLN A 78 -4.42 -9.96 -4.05
N GLY A 79 -3.94 -8.73 -3.96
CA GLY A 79 -3.20 -8.22 -2.80
C GLY A 79 -4.04 -8.29 -1.52
N GLU A 80 -5.22 -7.69 -1.53
CA GLU A 80 -6.16 -7.67 -0.39
C GLU A 80 -6.51 -9.10 0.08
N PHE A 81 -6.73 -10.02 -0.86
CA PHE A 81 -6.99 -11.43 -0.52
C PHE A 81 -5.80 -12.09 0.19
N TYR A 82 -4.59 -11.87 -0.32
CA TYR A 82 -3.38 -12.41 0.28
C TYR A 82 -3.15 -11.83 1.68
N GLU A 83 -3.38 -10.54 1.85
CA GLU A 83 -3.28 -9.86 3.14
C GLU A 83 -4.27 -10.43 4.16
N ALA A 84 -5.56 -10.52 3.79
CA ALA A 84 -6.62 -11.00 4.65
C ALA A 84 -6.46 -12.47 5.07
N THR A 85 -6.02 -13.33 4.14
CA THR A 85 -6.07 -14.79 4.32
C THR A 85 -4.73 -15.44 4.66
N THR A 86 -3.62 -14.74 4.45
CA THR A 86 -2.29 -15.29 4.65
C THR A 86 -1.43 -14.36 5.49
N LEU A 87 -1.21 -13.13 5.04
CA LEU A 87 -0.24 -12.24 5.66
C LEU A 87 -0.61 -11.88 7.10
N TYR A 88 -1.79 -11.29 7.30
CA TYR A 88 -2.21 -10.82 8.61
C TYR A 88 -2.65 -11.95 9.54
N GLN A 89 -2.95 -13.14 9.01
CA GLN A 89 -3.12 -14.34 9.84
C GLN A 89 -1.81 -14.81 10.44
N GLU A 90 -0.75 -14.83 9.64
CA GLU A 90 0.58 -15.18 10.13
C GLU A 90 1.11 -14.13 11.11
N TYR A 91 0.88 -12.85 10.85
CA TYR A 91 1.33 -11.77 11.73
C TYR A 91 0.58 -11.76 13.07
N ASP A 92 -0.73 -11.99 13.07
CA ASP A 92 -1.53 -12.22 14.28
C ASP A 92 -0.95 -13.38 15.09
N ARG A 93 -0.70 -14.54 14.45
CA ARG A 93 -0.11 -15.72 15.12
C ARG A 93 1.25 -15.41 15.75
N VAL A 94 2.17 -14.82 14.99
CA VAL A 94 3.52 -14.48 15.48
C VAL A 94 3.44 -13.47 16.63
N ALA A 95 2.60 -12.43 16.52
CA ALA A 95 2.44 -11.45 17.59
C ALA A 95 1.92 -12.09 18.89
N ARG A 96 0.99 -13.05 18.82
CA ARG A 96 0.55 -13.80 20.02
C ARG A 96 1.65 -14.70 20.59
N GLU A 97 2.41 -15.36 19.73
CA GLU A 97 3.55 -16.21 20.16
C GLU A 97 4.62 -15.41 20.91
N GLU A 98 4.81 -14.14 20.52
CA GLU A 98 5.74 -13.22 21.16
C GLU A 98 5.13 -12.43 22.34
N GLY A 99 3.83 -12.60 22.61
CA GLY A 99 3.11 -11.97 23.73
C GLY A 99 2.63 -10.53 23.48
N PHE A 100 2.57 -10.09 22.22
CA PHE A 100 2.07 -8.78 21.81
C PHE A 100 0.58 -8.80 21.45
N GLU A 101 -0.29 -9.04 22.45
CA GLU A 101 -1.73 -9.25 22.23
C GLU A 101 -2.43 -8.06 21.55
N GLU A 102 -2.09 -6.81 21.90
CA GLU A 102 -2.69 -5.62 21.27
C GLU A 102 -2.36 -5.54 19.77
N ILE A 103 -1.12 -5.89 19.39
CA ILE A 103 -0.69 -5.90 17.99
C ILE A 103 -1.33 -7.08 17.25
N ALA A 104 -1.49 -8.23 17.91
CA ALA A 104 -2.18 -9.38 17.35
C ALA A 104 -3.65 -9.06 17.04
N ASP A 105 -4.35 -8.41 17.98
CA ASP A 105 -5.73 -7.99 17.78
C ASP A 105 -5.87 -6.95 16.66
N PHE A 106 -4.89 -6.04 16.53
CA PHE A 106 -4.81 -5.14 15.37
C PHE A 106 -4.67 -5.91 14.05
N PHE A 107 -3.73 -6.86 13.94
CA PHE A 107 -3.62 -7.69 12.73
C PHE A 107 -4.88 -8.51 12.48
N LYS A 108 -5.56 -8.96 13.54
CA LYS A 108 -6.83 -9.67 13.42
C LYS A 108 -7.93 -8.79 12.82
N GLU A 109 -7.98 -7.52 13.21
CA GLU A 109 -8.91 -6.54 12.64
C GLU A 109 -8.62 -6.29 11.16
N LEU A 110 -7.34 -6.13 10.78
CA LEU A 110 -6.94 -5.94 9.39
C LEU A 110 -7.42 -7.07 8.49
N GLN A 111 -7.41 -8.34 8.95
CA GLN A 111 -7.94 -9.47 8.17
C GLN A 111 -9.39 -9.23 7.70
N THR A 112 -10.22 -8.61 8.54
CA THR A 112 -11.63 -8.33 8.21
C THR A 112 -11.76 -7.13 7.27
N ILE A 113 -10.93 -6.10 7.48
CA ILE A 113 -10.91 -4.88 6.65
C ILE A 113 -10.48 -5.22 5.22
N GLU A 114 -9.37 -5.94 5.05
CA GLU A 114 -8.87 -6.27 3.71
C GLU A 114 -9.80 -7.24 2.97
N ALA A 115 -10.53 -8.10 3.69
CA ALA A 115 -11.59 -8.91 3.08
C ALA A 115 -12.74 -8.04 2.52
N ASP A 116 -13.06 -6.91 3.16
CA ASP A 116 -14.04 -5.96 2.62
C ASP A 116 -13.50 -5.20 1.41
N HIS A 117 -12.23 -4.79 1.42
CA HIS A 117 -11.57 -4.18 0.26
C HIS A 117 -11.59 -5.13 -0.95
N GLU A 118 -11.21 -6.39 -0.75
CA GLU A 118 -11.27 -7.44 -1.78
C GLU A 118 -12.68 -7.56 -2.39
N ARG A 119 -13.70 -7.65 -1.53
CA ARG A 119 -15.11 -7.73 -1.94
C ARG A 119 -15.49 -6.52 -2.80
N ARG A 120 -15.15 -5.30 -2.37
CA ARG A 120 -15.46 -4.05 -3.09
C ARG A 120 -14.77 -3.99 -4.46
N TYR A 121 -13.52 -4.45 -4.57
CA TYR A 121 -12.83 -4.54 -5.85
C TYR A 121 -13.48 -5.56 -6.79
N LYS A 122 -13.83 -6.76 -6.29
CA LYS A 122 -14.58 -7.76 -7.08
C LYS A 122 -15.92 -7.24 -7.59
N GLU A 123 -16.67 -6.51 -6.75
CA GLU A 123 -17.92 -5.88 -7.16
C GLU A 123 -17.71 -4.84 -8.27
N MET A 124 -16.66 -4.03 -8.18
CA MET A 124 -16.33 -3.05 -9.22
C MET A 124 -15.95 -3.73 -10.54
N ILE A 125 -15.18 -4.83 -10.49
CA ILE A 125 -14.86 -5.63 -11.68
C ILE A 125 -16.14 -6.12 -12.35
N ARG A 126 -17.09 -6.70 -11.60
CA ARG A 126 -18.38 -7.16 -12.14
C ARG A 126 -19.15 -6.03 -12.82
N LYS A 127 -19.22 -4.86 -12.18
CA LYS A 127 -19.89 -3.67 -12.75
C LYS A 127 -19.25 -3.21 -14.05
N LEU A 128 -17.92 -3.16 -14.12
CA LEU A 128 -17.20 -2.73 -15.33
C LEU A 128 -17.33 -3.73 -16.48
N VAL A 129 -17.32 -5.03 -16.20
CA VAL A 129 -17.50 -6.07 -17.23
C VAL A 129 -18.93 -6.02 -17.78
N ALA A 130 -19.94 -5.90 -16.92
CA ALA A 130 -21.34 -5.82 -17.36
C ALA A 130 -21.63 -4.59 -18.22
N LYS A 131 -21.00 -3.43 -17.95
CA LYS A 131 -21.13 -2.22 -18.78
C LYS A 131 -20.50 -2.33 -20.17
N LYS A 132 -19.56 -3.27 -20.37
CA LYS A 132 -18.87 -3.50 -21.64
C LYS A 132 -19.52 -4.63 -22.47
N SER A 133 -20.55 -5.26 -21.91
CA SER A 133 -21.34 -6.33 -22.56
C SER A 133 -22.54 -5.72 -23.27
#